data_AF-A0A6H5G4H3-F1
#
_entry.id   AF-A0A6H5G4H3-F1
#
_cell.length_a   1.000
_cell.length_b   1.000
_cell.length_c   1.000
_cell.angle_alpha   90.00
_cell.angle_beta   90.00
_cell.angle_gamma   90.00
#
_symmetry.space_group_name_H-M   'P 1'
#
loop_
_entity.id
_entity.type
_entity.pdbx_description
1 polymer ?
#
loop_
_entity_poly.entity_id
_entity_poly.type
_entity_poly.pdbx_seq_one_letter_code
_entity_poly.pdbx_strand_id
1 'polypeptide(L)'
;MVTIMTNIAYSLGLMALAVIAYLVRDWRQLALATSVPFLTFFLYWWVLPESPRWLLARGRFDEAEKILKTMARVNGRSLPPDFIMDLK
;
A
#
# COMPACT_ATOMS: atom_id res chain seq x y z
N MET A 1 5.78 -3.29 16.66
CA MET A 1 5.15 -4.27 15.74
C MET A 1 5.49 -4.03 14.28
N VAL A 2 5.32 -2.81 13.75
CA VAL A 2 5.61 -2.49 12.35
C VAL A 2 7.03 -2.90 11.94
N THR A 3 8.04 -2.59 12.75
CA THR A 3 9.46 -2.95 12.46
C THR A 3 9.69 -4.46 12.33
N ILE A 4 8.98 -5.28 13.10
CA ILE A 4 9.11 -6.74 13.05
C ILE A 4 8.47 -7.28 11.75
N MET A 5 7.31 -6.74 11.37
CA MET A 5 6.64 -7.09 10.12
C MET A 5 7.51 -6.75 8.91
N THR A 6 8.16 -5.59 8.91
CA THR A 6 9.06 -5.20 7.81
C THR A 6 10.29 -6.11 7.72
N ASN A 7 10.88 -6.49 8.86
CA ASN A 7 12.03 -7.39 8.87
C ASN A 7 11.67 -8.78 8.34
N ILE A 8 10.52 -9.34 8.74
CA ILE A 8 10.05 -10.64 8.24
C ILE A 8 9.84 -10.59 6.72
N ALA A 9 9.18 -9.54 6.22
CA ALA A 9 8.99 -9.35 4.79
C ALA A 9 10.31 -9.24 4.03
N TYR A 10 11.29 -8.52 4.60
CA TYR A 10 12.63 -8.38 4.02
C TYR A 10 13.39 -9.71 3.97
N SER A 11 13.39 -10.47 5.07
CA SER A 11 14.02 -11.79 5.12
C SER A 11 13.38 -12.77 4.13
N LEU A 12 12.04 -12.77 4.01
CA LEU A 12 11.34 -13.60 3.02
C LEU A 12 11.69 -13.22 1.58
N GLY A 13 11.79 -11.91 1.29
CA GLY A 13 12.23 -11.42 -0.01
C GLY A 13 13.63 -11.89 -0.39
N LEU A 14 14.58 -11.85 0.57
CA LEU A 14 15.94 -12.35 0.35
C LEU A 14 16.00 -13.87 0.15
N MET A 15 15.21 -14.64 0.91
CA MET A 15 15.13 -16.09 0.73
C MET A 15 14.58 -16.44 -0.66
N ALA A 16 13.52 -15.78 -1.11
CA ALA A 16 12.97 -15.96 -2.45
C ALA A 16 14.00 -15.58 -3.53
N LEU A 17 14.72 -14.48 -3.35
CA LEU A 17 15.77 -14.05 -4.27
C LEU A 17 16.90 -15.10 -4.36
N ALA A 18 17.32 -15.69 -3.25
CA ALA A 18 18.35 -16.73 -3.23
C ALA A 18 17.90 -18.00 -3.99
N VAL A 19 16.63 -18.41 -3.85
CA VAL A 19 16.06 -19.54 -4.59
C VAL A 19 16.02 -19.24 -6.09
N ILE A 20 15.59 -18.05 -6.49
CA ILE A 20 15.55 -17.62 -7.90
C ILE A 20 16.97 -17.55 -8.48
N ALA A 21 17.94 -17.01 -7.72
CA ALA A 21 19.34 -16.96 -8.12
C ALA A 21 19.98 -18.35 -8.28
N TYR A 22 19.52 -19.34 -7.49
CA TYR A 22 19.97 -20.71 -7.62
C TYR A 22 19.38 -21.40 -8.87
N LEU A 23 18.10 -21.17 -9.15
CA LEU A 23 17.41 -21.74 -10.32
C LEU A 23 17.84 -21.09 -11.64
N VAL A 24 18.18 -19.81 -11.61
CA VAL A 24 18.42 -19.02 -12.81
C VAL A 24 19.80 -18.38 -12.75
N ARG A 25 20.73 -18.95 -13.54
CA ARG A 25 22.12 -18.46 -13.64
C ARG A 25 22.26 -17.23 -14.54
N ASP A 26 21.24 -16.91 -15.33
CA ASP A 26 21.24 -15.76 -16.23
C ASP A 26 20.95 -14.45 -15.50
N TRP A 27 21.92 -13.54 -15.52
CA TRP A 27 21.85 -12.23 -14.87
C TRP A 27 20.67 -11.37 -15.36
N ARG A 28 20.24 -11.54 -16.61
CA ARG A 28 19.08 -10.82 -17.18
C ARG A 28 17.76 -11.23 -16.52
N GLN A 29 17.58 -12.52 -16.29
CA GLN A 29 16.36 -13.02 -15.66
C GLN A 29 16.32 -12.69 -14.17
N LEU A 30 17.48 -12.69 -13.50
CA LEU A 30 17.62 -12.15 -12.14
C LEU A 30 17.18 -10.69 -12.09
N ALA A 31 17.70 -9.83 -12.98
CA ALA A 31 17.31 -8.42 -13.03
C ALA A 31 15.79 -8.24 -13.25
N LEU A 32 15.17 -9.04 -14.12
CA LEU A 32 13.72 -9.02 -14.33
C LEU A 32 12.96 -9.46 -13.09
N ALA A 33 13.36 -10.57 -12.46
CA ALA A 33 12.69 -11.10 -11.26
C ALA A 33 12.73 -10.10 -10.10
N THR A 34 13.84 -9.36 -9.92
CA THR A 34 13.91 -8.30 -8.91
C THR A 34 13.07 -7.08 -9.29
N SER A 35 12.94 -6.77 -10.59
CA SER A 35 12.20 -5.60 -11.07
C SER A 35 10.67 -5.76 -11.00
N VAL A 36 10.15 -6.99 -11.13
CA VAL A 36 8.72 -7.30 -11.07
C VAL A 36 8.04 -6.79 -9.78
N PRO A 37 8.55 -7.07 -8.57
CA PRO A 37 7.93 -6.56 -7.35
C PRO A 37 7.95 -5.02 -7.33
N PHE A 38 9.02 -4.36 -7.77
CA PHE A 38 9.05 -2.89 -7.86
C PHE A 38 7.99 -2.33 -8.82
N LEU A 39 7.78 -2.96 -9.97
CA LEU A 39 6.71 -2.60 -10.90
C LEU A 39 5.33 -2.78 -10.27
N THR A 40 5.11 -3.87 -9.52
CA THR A 40 3.84 -4.07 -8.82
C THR A 40 3.63 -3.01 -7.74
N PHE A 41 4.67 -2.59 -7.01
CA PHE A 41 4.59 -1.47 -6.05
C PHE A 41 4.27 -0.15 -6.75
N PHE A 42 4.87 0.10 -7.92
CA PHE A 42 4.60 1.29 -8.71
C PHE A 42 3.15 1.34 -9.23
N LEU A 43 2.62 0.20 -9.68
CA LEU A 43 1.20 0.09 -10.05
C LEU A 43 0.30 0.25 -8.82
N TYR A 44 0.69 -0.32 -7.68
CA TYR A 44 -0.03 -0.17 -6.41
C TYR A 44 -0.11 1.29 -5.96
N TRP A 45 0.94 2.09 -6.19
CA TRP A 45 0.92 3.52 -5.91
C TRP A 45 -0.22 4.24 -6.64
N TRP A 46 -0.54 3.81 -7.87
CA TRP A 46 -1.61 4.44 -8.65
C TRP A 46 -3.01 3.98 -8.22
N VAL A 47 -3.13 2.75 -7.71
CA VAL A 47 -4.42 2.15 -7.31
C VAL A 47 -4.80 2.48 -5.87
N LEU A 48 -3.81 2.68 -4.98
CA LEU A 48 -4.06 3.05 -3.58
C LEU A 48 -4.55 4.50 -3.51
N PRO A 49 -5.80 4.76 -3.08
CA PRO A 49 -6.21 6.12 -2.77
C PRO A 49 -5.30 6.68 -1.68
N GLU A 50 -4.85 7.91 -1.84
CA GLU A 50 -4.03 8.60 -0.85
C GLU A 50 -4.65 8.48 0.54
N SER A 51 -3.80 8.37 1.58
CA SER A 51 -4.30 8.15 2.93
C SER A 51 -5.30 9.26 3.32
N PRO A 52 -6.48 8.94 3.88
CA PRO A 52 -7.48 9.94 4.24
C PRO A 52 -6.95 11.00 5.21
N ARG A 53 -5.98 10.60 6.05
CA ARG A 53 -5.26 11.46 6.99
C ARG A 53 -4.42 12.54 6.30
N TRP A 54 -3.86 12.23 5.13
CA TRP A 54 -3.09 13.20 4.35
C TRP A 54 -3.99 14.18 3.60
N LEU A 55 -5.13 13.71 3.07
CA LEU A 55 -6.16 14.57 2.47
C LEU A 55 -6.77 15.54 3.48
N LEU A 56 -7.01 15.06 4.71
CA LEU A 56 -7.39 15.85 5.87
C LEU A 56 -6.37 16.96 6.19
N ALA A 57 -5.08 16.62 6.26
CA ALA A 57 -4.01 17.57 6.54
C ALA A 57 -3.83 18.62 5.42
N ARG A 58 -4.25 18.31 4.19
CA ARG A 58 -4.17 19.21 3.03
C ARG A 58 -5.41 20.08 2.83
N GLY A 59 -6.40 20.01 3.74
CA GLY A 59 -7.65 20.77 3.69
C GLY A 59 -8.60 20.35 2.57
N ARG A 60 -8.38 19.19 1.95
CA ARG A 60 -9.23 18.64 0.87
C ARG A 60 -10.30 17.73 1.45
N PHE A 61 -11.21 18.33 2.22
CA PHE A 61 -12.23 17.62 2.98
C PHE A 61 -13.23 16.84 2.12
N ASP A 62 -13.61 17.37 0.95
CA ASP A 62 -14.56 16.70 0.03
C ASP A 62 -14.02 15.36 -0.51
N GLU A 63 -12.73 15.30 -0.86
CA GLU A 63 -12.08 14.07 -1.33
C GLU A 63 -11.84 13.08 -0.19
N ALA A 64 -11.46 13.60 0.98
CA ALA A 64 -11.35 12.80 2.18
C ALA A 64 -12.69 12.14 2.50
N GLU A 65 -13.81 12.87 2.43
CA GLU A 65 -15.16 12.34 2.70
C GLU A 65 -15.54 11.22 1.72
N LYS A 66 -15.27 11.39 0.42
CA LYS A 66 -15.58 10.39 -0.61
C LYS A 66 -14.80 9.09 -0.38
N ILE A 67 -13.52 9.20 -0.03
CA ILE A 67 -12.67 8.05 0.30
C ILE A 67 -13.10 7.42 1.63
N LEU A 68 -13.43 8.22 2.65
CA LEU A 68 -13.91 7.71 3.94
C LEU A 68 -15.23 6.96 3.79
N LYS A 69 -16.22 7.50 3.05
CA LYS A 69 -17.49 6.81 2.76
C LYS A 69 -17.28 5.49 2.02
N THR A 70 -16.33 5.45 1.08
CA THR A 70 -15.99 4.22 0.36
C THR A 70 -15.33 3.21 1.29
N MET A 71 -14.37 3.63 2.10
CA MET A 71 -13.71 2.79 3.11
C MET A 71 -14.68 2.30 4.18
N ALA A 72 -15.64 3.12 4.59
CA ALA A 72 -16.68 2.80 5.56
C ALA A 72 -17.64 1.74 5.00
N ARG A 73 -18.04 1.87 3.74
CA ARG A 73 -18.81 0.85 3.01
C ARG A 73 -18.06 -0.48 2.90
N VAL A 74 -16.75 -0.45 2.57
CA VAL A 74 -15.91 -1.65 2.49
C VAL A 74 -15.69 -2.29 3.87
N ASN A 75 -15.55 -1.49 4.93
CA ASN A 75 -15.42 -1.97 6.31
C ASN A 75 -16.76 -2.31 6.98
N GLY A 76 -17.89 -2.22 6.27
CA GLY A 76 -19.21 -2.53 6.80
C GLY A 76 -19.66 -1.63 7.96
N ARG A 77 -19.05 -0.46 8.15
CA ARG A 77 -19.44 0.51 9.18
C ARG A 77 -19.98 1.77 8.53
N SER A 78 -21.13 2.25 8.98
CA SER A 78 -21.68 3.56 8.60
C SER A 78 -20.92 4.65 9.36
N LEU A 79 -20.34 5.61 8.63
CA LEU A 79 -19.77 6.81 9.25
C LEU A 79 -20.92 7.68 9.80
N PRO A 80 -20.84 8.14 11.06
CA PRO A 80 -21.81 9.08 11.62
C PRO A 80 -21.83 10.38 10.80
N PRO A 81 -23.02 10.94 10.49
CA PRO A 81 -23.15 12.22 9.78
C PRO A 81 -22.42 13.38 10.48
N ASP A 82 -22.27 13.31 11.81
CA ASP A 82 -21.63 14.35 12.64
C ASP A 82 -20.10 14.39 12.51
N PHE A 83 -19.47 13.33 11.99
CA PHE A 83 -18.01 13.30 11.84
C PHE A 83 -17.50 14.35 10.83
N ILE A 84 -18.37 14.82 9.94
CA ILE A 84 -18.08 15.84 8.93
C ILE A 84 -18.18 17.25 9.52
N MET A 85 -19.01 17.47 10.55
CA MET A 85 -19.10 18.75 11.26
C MET A 85 -17.91 18.98 12.19
N ASP A 86 -17.42 17.93 12.86
CA ASP A 86 -16.25 18.01 13.77
C ASP A 86 -14.90 18.21 13.03
N LEU A 87 -14.90 18.05 11.71
CA LEU A 87 -13.71 18.12 10.85
C LEU A 87 -13.43 19.54 10.32
N LYS A 88 -14.37 20.47 10.49
CA LYS A 88 -14.34 21.85 9.98
C LYS A 88 -14.01 22.83 11.10
#